data_AF-A0A2Z6NZ22-F1
#
_entry.id   AF-A0A2Z6NZ22-F1
#
_cell.length_a   1.000
_cell.length_b   1.000
_cell.length_c   1.000
_cell.angle_alpha   90.00
_cell.angle_beta   90.00
_cell.angle_gamma   90.00
#
_symmetry.space_group_name_H-M   'P 1'
#
loop_
_entity.id
_entity.type
_entity.pdbx_description
1 polymer ?
#
loop_
_entity_poly.entity_id
_entity_poly.type
_entity_poly.pdbx_seq_one_letter_code
_entity_poly.pdbx_strand_id
1 'polypeptide(L)'
;MALILVVFTLFTVTFALDMSIISYDTTHADKSSRRSDDEVKTMYHEWRVKYGKINNNLGESQKDKRFEIFKDNLRFIGEHNAENRTYKVGLNRFADLSNEEYRARYLGIRIDPIERMMARTKTSSNRYAPSVADKLPQSVDWRKEGAVAQGIFTGRCGTALDHGVTAVGYGTENGVDFWIVKNSWGKDWGESGYFRLERNLRTSVKGKCGIAMQSSYPIKNGQNPVKLH
;
A
#
# COMPACT_ATOMS: atom_id res chain seq x y z
N MET A 1 -12.66 -42.45 -32.98
CA MET A 1 -11.95 -41.16 -32.94
C MET A 1 -12.26 -40.49 -31.61
N ALA A 2 -11.28 -40.40 -30.71
CA ALA A 2 -11.44 -39.73 -29.41
C ALA A 2 -10.88 -38.31 -29.52
N LEU A 3 -11.71 -37.31 -29.27
CA LEU A 3 -11.35 -35.89 -29.30
C LEU A 3 -10.81 -35.49 -27.92
N ILE A 4 -9.50 -35.35 -27.78
CA ILE A 4 -8.86 -34.86 -26.55
C ILE A 4 -8.99 -33.33 -26.55
N LEU A 5 -9.89 -32.81 -25.72
CA LEU A 5 -9.98 -31.38 -25.39
C LEU A 5 -8.84 -31.02 -24.43
N VAL A 6 -7.74 -30.49 -24.99
CA VAL A 6 -6.67 -29.88 -24.19
C VAL A 6 -7.15 -28.50 -23.73
N VAL A 7 -7.62 -28.43 -22.49
CA VAL A 7 -7.91 -27.16 -21.82
C VAL A 7 -6.58 -26.51 -21.43
N PHE A 8 -6.13 -25.55 -22.23
CA PHE A 8 -5.04 -24.66 -21.85
C PHE A 8 -5.53 -23.77 -20.69
N THR A 9 -5.18 -24.13 -19.46
CA THR A 9 -5.27 -23.23 -18.32
C THR A 9 -4.19 -22.15 -18.51
N LEU A 10 -4.60 -20.97 -19.00
CA LEU A 10 -3.77 -19.78 -18.86
C LEU A 10 -3.58 -19.52 -17.36
N PHE A 11 -2.43 -19.95 -16.83
CA PHE A 11 -1.90 -19.39 -15.60
C PHE A 11 -1.53 -17.94 -15.90
N THR A 12 -2.51 -17.03 -15.75
CA THR A 12 -2.19 -15.61 -15.64
C THR A 12 -1.41 -15.45 -14.34
N VAL A 13 -0.08 -15.40 -14.44
CA VAL A 13 0.79 -14.99 -13.33
C VAL A 13 0.30 -13.59 -12.96
N THR A 14 -0.47 -13.54 -11.88
CA THR A 14 -1.10 -12.30 -11.44
C THR A 14 0.00 -11.57 -10.69
N PHE A 15 0.81 -10.78 -11.41
CA PHE A 15 1.69 -9.82 -10.77
C PHE A 15 0.79 -8.86 -9.99
N ALA A 16 0.67 -9.11 -8.69
CA ALA A 16 0.11 -8.14 -7.78
C ALA A 16 1.00 -6.90 -7.91
N LEU A 17 0.41 -5.77 -8.26
CA LEU A 17 1.10 -4.49 -8.13
C LEU A 17 1.16 -4.22 -6.64
N ASP A 18 2.16 -4.82 -6.00
CA ASP A 18 2.48 -4.64 -4.59
C ASP A 18 2.77 -3.17 -4.31
N MET A 19 2.52 -2.75 -3.06
CA MET A 19 2.63 -1.36 -2.62
C MET A 19 4.06 -0.79 -2.59
N SER A 20 5.00 -1.38 -3.30
CA SER A 20 6.28 -0.79 -3.64
C SER A 20 6.56 -0.95 -5.13
N ILE A 21 7.08 0.12 -5.69
CA ILE A 21 7.30 0.32 -7.11
C ILE A 21 8.12 -0.85 -7.71
N ILE A 22 7.74 -1.25 -8.92
CA ILE A 22 7.83 -2.58 -9.55
C ILE A 22 9.23 -3.25 -9.57
N SER A 23 9.21 -4.58 -9.70
CA SER A 23 10.31 -5.53 -9.96
C SER A 23 11.22 -5.18 -11.16
N TYR A 24 12.47 -5.63 -11.09
CA TYR A 24 13.49 -5.54 -12.14
C TYR A 24 13.19 -6.54 -13.27
N ASP A 25 12.93 -6.06 -14.48
CA ASP A 25 12.96 -6.87 -15.70
C ASP A 25 13.84 -6.16 -16.75
N THR A 26 14.88 -6.87 -17.18
CA THR A 26 15.88 -6.42 -18.16
C THR A 26 15.33 -6.32 -19.59
N THR A 27 14.04 -6.54 -19.80
CA THR A 27 13.41 -6.55 -21.14
C THR A 27 12.60 -5.30 -21.50
N HIS A 28 12.62 -4.26 -20.65
CA HIS A 28 11.98 -2.98 -20.99
C HIS A 28 12.85 -2.15 -21.96
N ALA A 29 12.85 -2.60 -23.22
CA ALA A 29 13.35 -1.82 -24.34
C ALA A 29 12.64 -0.46 -24.41
N ASP A 30 13.47 0.55 -24.54
CA ASP A 30 13.19 1.98 -24.64
C ASP A 30 11.87 2.32 -25.36
N LYS A 31 10.86 2.65 -24.57
CA LYS A 31 9.73 3.45 -25.00
C LYS A 31 9.41 4.49 -23.93
N SER A 32 10.04 5.67 -24.09
CA SER A 32 9.50 6.96 -23.63
C SER A 32 9.51 7.21 -22.10
N SER A 33 10.69 7.52 -21.55
CA SER A 33 10.79 8.59 -20.54
C SER A 33 11.10 9.88 -21.28
N ARG A 34 10.22 10.90 -21.18
CA ARG A 34 10.42 12.23 -21.78
C ARG A 34 11.59 13.02 -21.17
N ARG A 35 12.27 12.50 -20.14
CA ARG A 35 13.33 13.21 -19.40
C ARG A 35 14.71 12.72 -19.80
N SER A 36 15.67 13.63 -19.93
CA SER A 36 17.06 13.27 -20.17
C SER A 36 17.71 12.66 -18.93
N ASP A 37 18.78 11.89 -19.11
CA ASP A 37 19.53 11.32 -18.00
C ASP A 37 20.07 12.39 -17.04
N ASP A 38 20.45 13.56 -17.55
CA ASP A 38 20.94 14.69 -16.75
C ASP A 38 19.82 15.30 -15.87
N GLU A 39 18.60 15.42 -16.41
CA GLU A 39 17.44 15.86 -15.64
C GLU A 39 17.12 14.85 -14.52
N VAL A 40 17.11 13.56 -14.83
CA VAL A 40 16.82 12.52 -13.83
C VAL A 40 17.91 12.45 -12.77
N LYS A 41 19.16 12.66 -13.13
CA LYS A 41 20.29 12.76 -12.20
C LYS A 41 20.12 13.94 -11.25
N THR A 42 19.69 15.09 -11.76
CA THR A 42 19.37 16.28 -10.94
C THR A 42 18.25 15.98 -9.95
N MET A 43 17.14 15.40 -10.42
CA MET A 43 16.03 14.98 -9.55
C MET A 43 16.48 14.01 -8.45
N TYR A 44 17.37 13.06 -8.79
CA TYR A 44 17.91 12.11 -7.82
C TYR A 44 18.74 12.81 -6.74
N HIS A 45 19.59 13.77 -7.12
CA HIS A 45 20.39 14.55 -6.17
C HIS A 45 19.50 15.35 -5.21
N GLU A 46 18.50 16.06 -5.71
CA GLU A 46 17.54 16.82 -4.90
C GLU A 46 16.75 15.89 -3.96
N TRP A 47 16.27 14.76 -4.49
CA TRP A 47 15.57 13.74 -3.70
C TRP A 47 16.44 13.20 -2.56
N ARG A 48 17.72 12.93 -2.82
CA ARG A 48 18.66 12.45 -1.80
C ARG A 48 18.86 13.48 -0.68
N VAL A 49 18.97 14.76 -1.03
CA VAL A 49 19.08 15.85 -0.05
C VAL A 49 17.80 15.92 0.80
N LYS A 50 16.64 15.94 0.16
CA LYS A 50 15.33 16.02 0.83
C LYS A 50 15.12 14.90 1.86
N TYR A 51 15.55 13.68 1.55
CA TYR A 51 15.37 12.51 2.42
C TYR A 51 16.62 12.15 3.26
N GLY A 52 17.63 13.03 3.32
CA GLY A 52 18.81 12.84 4.17
C GLY A 52 19.71 11.65 3.77
N LYS A 53 19.72 11.26 2.49
CA LYS A 53 20.48 10.11 1.95
C LYS A 53 21.93 10.45 1.58
N ILE A 54 22.43 11.60 2.01
CA ILE A 54 23.74 12.15 1.63
C ILE A 54 24.92 11.43 2.33
N ASN A 55 24.71 10.92 3.55
CA ASN A 55 25.76 10.39 4.42
C ASN A 55 25.84 8.84 4.43
N ASN A 56 25.14 8.15 3.54
CA ASN A 56 25.24 6.70 3.51
C ASN A 56 26.63 6.33 2.94
N ASN A 57 27.46 5.65 3.73
CA ASN A 57 28.74 5.04 3.33
C ASN A 57 28.52 3.91 2.30
N LEU A 58 27.93 4.25 1.17
CA LEU A 58 27.69 3.35 0.05
C LEU A 58 28.92 3.42 -0.86
N GLY A 59 29.49 2.25 -1.18
CA GLY A 59 30.48 2.15 -2.26
C GLY A 59 29.88 2.59 -3.60
N GLU A 60 30.73 2.99 -4.55
CA GLU A 60 30.28 3.59 -5.82
C GLU A 60 29.28 2.70 -6.58
N SER A 61 29.57 1.39 -6.68
CA SER A 61 28.65 0.39 -7.26
C SER A 61 27.28 0.35 -6.58
N GLN A 62 27.21 0.59 -5.27
CA GLN A 62 25.92 0.69 -4.58
C GLN A 62 25.21 2.01 -4.90
N LYS A 63 25.93 3.12 -5.10
CA LYS A 63 25.31 4.39 -5.52
C LYS A 63 24.72 4.29 -6.92
N ASP A 64 25.44 3.66 -7.85
CA ASP A 64 24.97 3.42 -9.22
C ASP A 64 23.71 2.56 -9.22
N LYS A 65 23.71 1.44 -8.48
CA LYS A 65 22.51 0.59 -8.32
C LYS A 65 21.31 1.37 -7.78
N ARG A 66 21.51 2.26 -6.79
CA ARG A 66 20.43 3.07 -6.21
C ARG A 66 19.87 4.08 -7.21
N PHE A 67 20.73 4.64 -8.07
CA PHE A 67 20.31 5.55 -9.13
C PHE A 67 19.49 4.81 -10.20
N GLU A 68 19.93 3.63 -10.65
CA GLU A 68 19.17 2.82 -11.62
C GLU A 68 17.76 2.47 -11.08
N ILE A 69 17.68 2.01 -9.83
CA ILE A 69 16.40 1.74 -9.17
C ILE A 69 15.53 3.02 -9.10
N PHE A 70 16.14 4.17 -8.81
CA PHE A 70 15.41 5.44 -8.78
C PHE A 70 14.83 5.81 -10.16
N LYS A 71 15.60 5.61 -11.25
CA LYS A 71 15.12 5.84 -12.61
C LYS A 71 13.92 4.95 -12.95
N ASP A 72 14.02 3.66 -12.63
CA ASP A 72 12.93 2.70 -12.84
C ASP A 72 11.67 3.09 -12.05
N ASN A 73 11.86 3.48 -10.79
CA ASN A 73 10.76 3.92 -9.95
C ASN A 73 10.10 5.20 -10.48
N LEU A 74 10.90 6.14 -10.99
CA LEU A 74 10.41 7.37 -11.60
C LEU A 74 9.66 7.11 -12.91
N ARG A 75 10.13 6.17 -13.74
CA ARG A 75 9.44 5.73 -14.96
C ARG A 75 8.06 5.15 -14.64
N PHE A 76 8.00 4.22 -13.69
CA PHE A 76 6.72 3.65 -13.23
C PHE A 76 5.77 4.73 -12.73
N ILE A 77 6.25 5.70 -11.94
CA ILE A 77 5.42 6.80 -11.45
C ILE A 77 4.82 7.57 -12.63
N GLY A 78 5.62 7.87 -13.65
CA GLY A 78 5.18 8.55 -14.86
C GLY A 78 4.09 7.78 -15.62
N GLU A 79 4.33 6.51 -15.88
CA GLU A 79 3.41 5.62 -16.59
C GLU A 79 2.09 5.43 -15.82
N HIS A 80 2.17 5.09 -14.53
CA HIS A 80 0.99 4.91 -13.67
C HIS A 80 0.15 6.17 -13.59
N ASN A 81 0.78 7.34 -13.43
CA ASN A 81 0.07 8.60 -13.27
C ASN A 81 -0.48 9.17 -14.60
N ALA A 82 0.03 8.74 -15.75
CA ALA A 82 -0.50 9.10 -17.06
C ALA A 82 -1.87 8.47 -17.34
N GLU A 83 -2.17 7.34 -16.69
CA GLU A 83 -3.48 6.69 -16.78
C GLU A 83 -4.55 7.35 -15.88
N ASN A 84 -5.82 7.20 -16.27
CA ASN A 84 -6.97 7.66 -15.50
C ASN A 84 -7.31 6.69 -14.35
N ARG A 85 -6.46 6.67 -13.32
CA ARG A 85 -6.59 5.84 -12.13
C ARG A 85 -7.13 6.64 -10.94
N THR A 86 -7.82 5.96 -10.02
CA THR A 86 -8.40 6.55 -8.78
C THR A 86 -7.36 6.93 -7.72
N TYR A 87 -6.09 6.58 -7.95
CA TYR A 87 -4.97 6.92 -7.08
C TYR A 87 -3.73 7.20 -7.92
N LYS A 88 -2.88 8.06 -7.37
CA LYS A 88 -1.58 8.41 -7.93
C LYS A 88 -0.47 7.90 -7.02
N VAL A 89 0.71 7.68 -7.60
CA VAL A 89 1.93 7.31 -6.88
C VAL A 89 2.95 8.43 -7.01
N GLY A 90 3.94 8.48 -6.12
CA GLY A 90 4.92 9.56 -6.12
C GLY A 90 6.23 9.17 -5.46
N LEU A 91 7.25 10.01 -5.70
CA LEU A 91 8.57 9.86 -5.09
C LEU A 91 8.45 10.03 -3.56
N ASN A 92 8.88 9.01 -2.84
CA ASN A 92 8.95 9.01 -1.38
C ASN A 92 10.34 8.52 -0.94
N ARG A 93 10.57 8.37 0.38
CA ARG A 93 11.88 7.98 0.95
C ARG A 93 12.40 6.59 0.52
N PHE A 94 11.56 5.78 -0.11
CA PHE A 94 11.86 4.43 -0.58
C PHE A 94 12.13 4.37 -2.09
N ALA A 95 12.15 5.52 -2.79
CA ALA A 95 12.34 5.55 -4.25
C ALA A 95 13.69 5.02 -4.73
N ASP A 96 14.65 4.74 -3.85
CA ASP A 96 15.93 4.09 -4.15
C ASP A 96 15.96 2.59 -3.82
N LEU A 97 14.82 1.98 -3.49
CA LEU A 97 14.71 0.56 -3.16
C LEU A 97 13.93 -0.19 -4.24
N SER A 98 14.40 -1.38 -4.59
CA SER A 98 13.59 -2.31 -5.37
C SER A 98 12.44 -2.83 -4.51
N ASN A 99 11.42 -3.41 -5.16
CA ASN A 99 10.32 -4.06 -4.43
C ASN A 99 10.85 -5.12 -3.45
N GLU A 100 11.77 -5.98 -3.87
CA GLU A 100 12.36 -7.01 -3.02
C GLU A 100 13.09 -6.43 -1.79
N GLU A 101 13.92 -5.41 -1.99
CA GLU A 101 14.64 -4.75 -0.90
C GLU A 101 13.68 -4.04 0.05
N TYR A 102 12.62 -3.45 -0.49
CA TYR A 102 11.56 -2.86 0.29
C TYR A 102 10.84 -3.90 1.14
N ARG A 103 10.41 -5.00 0.53
CA ARG A 103 9.71 -6.11 1.21
C ARG A 103 10.57 -6.67 2.32
N ALA A 104 11.85 -6.93 2.05
CA ALA A 104 12.78 -7.50 3.03
C ALA A 104 13.06 -6.59 4.23
N ARG A 105 12.98 -5.27 4.06
CA ARG A 105 13.34 -4.29 5.11
C ARG A 105 12.14 -3.73 5.87
N TYR A 106 11.00 -3.56 5.21
CA TYR A 106 9.86 -2.81 5.75
C TYR A 106 8.59 -3.64 5.94
N LEU A 107 8.54 -4.85 5.36
CA LEU A 107 7.47 -5.79 5.63
C LEU A 107 8.02 -6.84 6.60
N GLY A 108 7.26 -7.08 7.67
CA GLY A 108 7.81 -7.73 8.86
C GLY A 108 6.91 -8.80 9.46
N ILE A 109 5.68 -8.97 8.97
CA ILE A 109 4.81 -9.98 9.57
C ILE A 109 5.16 -11.35 8.98
N ARG A 110 6.04 -12.07 9.68
CA ARG A 110 6.06 -13.53 9.61
C ARG A 110 4.84 -14.04 10.37
N ILE A 111 3.66 -14.07 9.74
CA ILE A 111 2.52 -14.78 10.33
C ILE A 111 2.93 -16.24 10.40
N ASP A 112 3.15 -16.71 11.63
CA ASP A 112 3.47 -18.09 11.94
C ASP A 112 2.46 -19.00 11.22
N PRO A 113 2.87 -20.07 10.51
CA PRO A 113 1.95 -21.02 9.91
C PRO A 113 0.84 -21.47 10.86
N ILE A 114 1.14 -21.59 12.16
CA ILE A 114 0.19 -21.92 13.22
C ILE A 114 -0.80 -20.77 13.45
N GLU A 115 -0.36 -19.51 13.55
CA GLU A 115 -1.27 -18.36 13.64
C GLU A 115 -2.14 -18.22 12.39
N ARG A 116 -1.59 -18.53 11.21
CA ARG A 116 -2.31 -18.53 9.93
C ARG A 116 -3.36 -19.63 9.88
N MET A 117 -3.09 -20.79 10.49
CA MET A 117 -4.03 -21.88 10.68
C MET A 117 -5.11 -21.52 11.71
N MET A 118 -4.73 -20.95 12.87
CA MET A 118 -5.64 -20.52 13.92
C MET A 118 -6.56 -19.37 13.49
N ALA A 119 -6.11 -18.48 12.61
CA ALA A 119 -6.95 -17.44 12.03
C ALA A 119 -8.03 -18.02 11.08
N ARG A 120 -7.81 -19.20 10.49
CA ARG A 120 -8.84 -19.91 9.71
C ARG A 120 -9.87 -20.63 10.60
N THR A 121 -9.49 -20.99 11.83
CA THR A 121 -10.37 -21.64 12.82
C THR A 121 -11.03 -20.68 13.81
N LYS A 122 -10.61 -19.41 13.88
CA LYS A 122 -11.29 -18.39 14.69
C LYS A 122 -12.69 -18.14 14.12
N THR A 123 -13.71 -18.56 14.85
CA THR A 123 -15.10 -18.13 14.66
C THR A 123 -15.17 -16.62 14.81
N SER A 124 -15.66 -15.93 13.77
CA SER A 124 -15.89 -14.49 13.81
C SER A 124 -16.84 -14.16 14.95
N SER A 125 -16.37 -13.41 15.95
CA SER A 125 -17.23 -12.94 17.03
C SER A 125 -18.13 -11.82 16.51
N ASN A 126 -19.45 -12.03 16.56
CA ASN A 126 -20.44 -11.00 16.22
C ASN A 126 -20.60 -9.94 17.33
N ARG A 127 -19.73 -9.92 18.35
CA ARG A 127 -19.84 -8.99 19.49
C ARG A 127 -19.90 -7.51 19.09
N TYR A 128 -19.30 -7.16 17.95
CA TYR A 128 -19.29 -5.78 17.42
C TYR A 128 -19.89 -5.71 16.02
N ALA A 129 -20.62 -6.74 15.60
CA ALA A 129 -21.43 -6.63 14.39
C ALA A 129 -22.51 -5.56 14.67
N PRO A 130 -22.62 -4.52 13.84
CA PRO A 130 -23.65 -3.52 14.04
C PRO A 130 -25.04 -4.15 13.96
N SER A 131 -25.92 -3.77 14.88
CA SER A 131 -27.32 -4.16 14.85
C SER A 131 -28.04 -3.42 13.72
N VAL A 132 -29.11 -4.01 13.19
CA VAL A 132 -29.99 -3.38 12.19
C VAL A 132 -30.55 -2.04 12.70
N ALA A 133 -30.63 -1.85 14.01
CA ALA A 133 -31.11 -0.61 14.64
C ALA A 133 -30.03 0.47 14.83
N ASP A 134 -28.75 0.16 14.61
CA ASP A 134 -27.66 1.12 14.87
C ASP A 134 -27.61 2.20 13.78
N LYS A 135 -27.83 3.46 14.18
CA LYS A 135 -27.62 4.63 13.31
C LYS A 135 -26.13 4.96 13.25
N LEU A 136 -25.40 4.28 12.37
CA LEU A 136 -23.99 4.56 12.13
C LEU A 136 -23.83 5.82 11.27
N PRO A 137 -22.79 6.64 11.51
CA PRO A 137 -22.47 7.76 10.63
C PRO A 137 -22.07 7.25 9.24
N GLN A 138 -22.46 7.98 8.19
CA GLN A 138 -22.11 7.64 6.80
C GLN A 138 -20.60 7.66 6.56
N SER A 139 -19.87 8.49 7.29
CA SER A 139 -18.41 8.58 7.27
C SER A 139 -17.89 8.88 8.67
N VAL A 140 -16.83 8.20 9.08
CA VAL A 140 -16.05 8.56 10.26
C VAL A 140 -14.70 9.02 9.77
N ASP A 141 -14.44 10.31 9.96
CA ASP A 141 -13.19 10.91 9.52
C ASP A 141 -12.48 11.58 10.69
N TRP A 142 -11.58 10.84 11.33
CA TRP A 142 -10.72 11.38 12.38
C TRP A 142 -9.69 12.39 11.85
N ARG A 143 -9.65 12.65 10.53
CA ARG A 143 -8.80 13.63 9.85
C ARG A 143 -9.41 15.03 9.71
N LYS A 144 -10.66 15.27 10.19
CA LYS A 144 -11.28 16.62 10.19
C LYS A 144 -10.49 17.68 10.98
N GLU A 145 -9.40 17.26 11.64
CA GLU A 145 -8.34 18.08 12.22
C GLU A 145 -7.24 18.52 11.20
N GLY A 146 -7.43 18.30 9.88
CA GLY A 146 -6.78 19.07 8.81
C GLY A 146 -5.54 18.50 8.08
N ALA A 147 -5.55 17.26 7.54
CA ALA A 147 -4.28 16.67 7.05
C ALA A 147 -4.22 15.85 5.73
N VAL A 148 -5.26 15.72 4.89
CA VAL A 148 -5.24 14.68 3.81
C VAL A 148 -5.80 15.10 2.44
N ALA A 149 -5.06 14.76 1.36
CA ALA A 149 -5.42 14.81 -0.07
C ALA A 149 -4.63 13.70 -0.84
N GLN A 150 -4.92 13.23 -2.06
CA GLN A 150 -6.14 12.64 -2.63
C GLN A 150 -5.74 11.32 -3.38
N GLY A 151 -6.36 10.20 -3.05
CA GLY A 151 -6.65 9.07 -3.97
C GLY A 151 -7.16 7.84 -3.21
N ILE A 152 -8.01 7.01 -3.82
CA ILE A 152 -8.47 5.75 -3.22
C ILE A 152 -7.75 4.59 -3.90
N PHE A 153 -7.00 3.80 -3.14
CA PHE A 153 -6.31 2.63 -3.66
C PHE A 153 -7.33 1.54 -4.04
N THR A 154 -7.55 1.42 -5.35
CA THR A 154 -8.37 0.38 -6.00
C THR A 154 -7.52 -0.63 -6.79
N GLY A 155 -6.19 -0.54 -6.68
CA GLY A 155 -5.22 -1.42 -7.35
C GLY A 155 -5.31 -2.89 -6.93
N ARG A 156 -4.52 -3.76 -7.57
CA ARG A 156 -4.47 -5.20 -7.21
C ARG A 156 -3.53 -5.45 -6.04
N CYS A 157 -3.86 -6.37 -5.16
CA CYS A 157 -3.02 -6.83 -4.06
C CYS A 157 -3.46 -8.23 -3.61
N GLY A 158 -2.56 -8.98 -2.96
CA GLY A 158 -2.84 -10.30 -2.38
C GLY A 158 -3.50 -10.22 -1.00
N THR A 159 -3.83 -11.39 -0.43
CA THR A 159 -4.31 -11.52 0.96
C THR A 159 -3.30 -12.18 1.90
N ALA A 160 -2.05 -12.34 1.45
CA ALA A 160 -0.96 -12.78 2.30
C ALA A 160 -0.49 -11.56 3.10
N LEU A 161 -1.01 -11.43 4.32
CA LEU A 161 -0.71 -10.30 5.19
C LEU A 161 0.80 -10.27 5.53
N ASP A 162 1.41 -9.11 5.35
CA ASP A 162 2.85 -8.87 5.54
C ASP A 162 3.16 -7.57 6.29
N HIS A 163 2.16 -6.70 6.50
CA HIS A 163 2.28 -5.42 7.19
C HIS A 163 1.07 -5.10 8.07
N GLY A 164 1.35 -4.55 9.25
CA GLY A 164 0.34 -4.14 10.22
C GLY A 164 0.04 -2.65 10.08
N VAL A 165 -1.24 -2.29 9.99
CA VAL A 165 -1.71 -0.92 9.86
C VAL A 165 -2.89 -0.65 10.78
N THR A 166 -3.25 0.62 10.98
CA THR A 166 -4.41 0.98 11.80
C THR A 166 -5.47 1.65 10.93
N ALA A 167 -6.64 1.03 10.83
CA ALA A 167 -7.82 1.70 10.27
C ALA A 167 -8.31 2.75 11.28
N VAL A 168 -8.41 3.99 10.83
CA VAL A 168 -8.73 5.17 11.66
C VAL A 168 -9.91 5.93 11.08
N GLY A 169 -10.85 5.24 10.43
CA GLY A 169 -12.02 5.87 9.82
C GLY A 169 -12.38 5.30 8.47
N TYR A 170 -13.46 5.82 7.90
CA TYR A 170 -14.02 5.40 6.62
C TYR A 170 -14.87 6.51 6.02
N GLY A 171 -15.09 6.45 4.70
CA GLY A 171 -15.98 7.35 4.00
C GLY A 171 -16.34 6.82 2.61
N THR A 172 -16.98 7.69 1.83
CA THR A 172 -17.35 7.45 0.44
C THR A 172 -17.00 8.70 -0.36
N GLU A 173 -16.32 8.54 -1.49
CA GLU A 173 -16.00 9.62 -2.42
C GLU A 173 -16.26 9.13 -3.83
N ASN A 174 -17.03 9.88 -4.61
CA ASN A 174 -17.38 9.54 -6.01
C ASN A 174 -17.93 8.12 -6.18
N GLY A 175 -18.74 7.64 -5.24
CA GLY A 175 -19.34 6.30 -5.26
C GLY A 175 -18.40 5.17 -4.86
N VAL A 176 -17.17 5.47 -4.42
CA VAL A 176 -16.21 4.48 -3.93
C VAL A 176 -16.11 4.58 -2.41
N ASP A 177 -16.46 3.50 -1.72
CA ASP A 177 -16.27 3.38 -0.27
C ASP A 177 -14.80 3.13 0.05
N PHE A 178 -14.29 3.76 1.10
CA PHE A 178 -12.89 3.61 1.53
C PHE A 178 -12.73 3.53 3.04
N TRP A 179 -11.67 2.84 3.45
CA TRP A 179 -11.02 2.97 4.75
C TRP A 179 -10.01 4.11 4.73
N ILE A 180 -9.87 4.82 5.84
CA ILE A 180 -8.74 5.69 6.12
C ILE A 180 -7.75 4.90 6.95
N VAL A 181 -6.52 4.74 6.46
CA VAL A 181 -5.53 3.87 7.08
C VAL A 181 -4.30 4.67 7.45
N LYS A 182 -3.93 4.63 8.73
CA LYS A 182 -2.68 5.20 9.26
C LYS A 182 -1.55 4.22 9.05
N ASN A 183 -0.43 4.70 8.50
CA ASN A 183 0.79 3.92 8.30
C ASN A 183 1.91 4.34 9.26
N SER A 184 2.98 3.55 9.33
CA SER A 184 4.14 3.73 10.21
C SER A 184 5.40 4.22 9.49
N TRP A 185 5.28 4.70 8.24
CA TRP A 185 6.42 5.09 7.39
C TRP A 185 6.75 6.60 7.41
N GLY A 186 6.11 7.36 8.30
CA GLY A 186 6.31 8.79 8.46
C GLY A 186 5.39 9.64 7.58
N LYS A 187 5.38 10.95 7.84
CA LYS A 187 4.46 11.91 7.19
C LYS A 187 4.77 12.15 5.71
N ASP A 188 6.00 11.88 5.26
CA ASP A 188 6.41 12.09 3.87
C ASP A 188 5.99 10.93 2.94
N TRP A 189 5.22 9.98 3.45
CA TRP A 189 4.66 8.86 2.70
C TRP A 189 3.14 9.01 2.55
N GLY A 190 2.61 8.73 1.37
CA GLY A 190 1.17 8.77 1.11
C GLY A 190 0.57 10.16 1.35
N GLU A 191 -0.63 10.19 1.91
CA GLU A 191 -1.34 11.40 2.27
C GLU A 191 -0.98 11.77 3.72
N SER A 192 0.19 12.39 3.94
CA SER A 192 0.67 12.77 5.28
C SER A 192 0.87 11.60 6.25
N GLY A 193 1.30 10.44 5.75
CA GLY A 193 1.45 9.19 6.52
C GLY A 193 0.20 8.31 6.52
N TYR A 194 -0.84 8.70 5.79
CA TYR A 194 -2.08 7.96 5.63
C TYR A 194 -2.28 7.51 4.18
N PHE A 195 -3.23 6.62 3.97
CA PHE A 195 -3.74 6.29 2.65
C PHE A 195 -5.21 5.88 2.74
N ARG A 196 -5.93 5.98 1.63
CA ARG A 196 -7.30 5.48 1.51
C ARG A 196 -7.31 4.16 0.77
N LEU A 197 -7.98 3.18 1.34
CA LEU A 197 -8.07 1.82 0.80
C LEU A 197 -9.53 1.48 0.46
N GLU A 198 -9.79 0.99 -0.74
CA GLU A 198 -11.14 0.58 -1.15
C GLU A 198 -11.80 -0.39 -0.15
N ARG A 199 -13.06 -0.14 0.17
CA ARG A 199 -13.87 -0.86 1.17
C ARG A 199 -15.14 -1.43 0.53
N ASN A 200 -15.80 -2.34 1.24
CA ASN A 200 -17.10 -2.92 0.87
C ASN A 200 -17.10 -3.62 -0.50
N LEU A 201 -16.02 -4.36 -0.77
CA LEU A 201 -15.93 -5.20 -1.95
C LEU A 201 -16.97 -6.31 -1.90
N ARG A 202 -17.97 -6.25 -2.79
CA ARG A 202 -19.03 -7.28 -2.90
C ARG A 202 -18.47 -8.69 -3.14
N THR A 203 -17.28 -8.77 -3.72
CA THR A 203 -16.61 -10.03 -4.11
C THR A 203 -15.66 -10.58 -3.05
N SER A 204 -15.44 -9.90 -1.91
CA SER A 204 -14.45 -10.32 -0.92
C SER A 204 -14.86 -10.02 0.51
N VAL A 205 -15.07 -11.09 1.28
CA VAL A 205 -15.22 -11.03 2.75
C VAL A 205 -13.90 -10.70 3.46
N LYS A 206 -12.75 -10.86 2.79
CA LYS A 206 -11.42 -10.56 3.34
C LYS A 206 -11.08 -9.06 3.24
N GLY A 207 -11.89 -8.29 2.51
CA GLY A 207 -11.59 -6.90 2.17
C GLY A 207 -10.43 -6.76 1.18
N LYS A 208 -10.18 -5.51 0.76
CA LYS A 208 -9.03 -5.17 -0.09
C LYS A 208 -7.73 -5.48 0.66
N CYS A 209 -6.79 -6.15 0.00
CA CYS A 209 -5.49 -6.55 0.56
C CYS A 209 -5.54 -7.36 1.87
N GLY A 210 -6.67 -8.02 2.15
CA GLY A 210 -6.86 -8.78 3.39
C GLY A 210 -7.09 -7.94 4.65
N ILE A 211 -7.38 -6.63 4.52
CA ILE A 211 -7.53 -5.71 5.68
C ILE A 211 -8.58 -6.18 6.72
N ALA A 212 -9.56 -7.00 6.33
CA ALA A 212 -10.60 -7.51 7.22
C ALA A 212 -10.29 -8.91 7.81
N MET A 213 -9.11 -9.49 7.56
CA MET A 213 -8.79 -10.86 7.96
C MET A 213 -8.34 -11.02 9.42
N GLN A 214 -7.56 -10.06 9.95
CA GLN A 214 -6.97 -10.15 11.29
C GLN A 214 -7.03 -8.79 12.03
N SER A 215 -8.23 -8.22 12.13
CA SER A 215 -8.44 -6.97 12.87
C SER A 215 -8.51 -7.22 14.38
N SER A 216 -7.98 -6.27 15.16
CA SER A 216 -8.05 -6.25 16.62
C SER A 216 -8.09 -4.81 17.12
N TYR A 217 -8.58 -4.61 18.34
CA TYR A 217 -8.61 -3.30 19.00
C TYR A 217 -8.38 -3.50 20.51
N PRO A 218 -7.73 -2.56 21.20
CA PRO A 218 -7.53 -2.63 22.64
C PRO A 218 -8.83 -2.32 23.39
N ILE A 219 -9.04 -2.96 24.53
CA ILE A 219 -10.12 -2.65 25.47
C ILE A 219 -9.50 -1.91 26.66
N LYS A 220 -9.99 -0.70 26.94
CA LYS A 220 -9.59 0.07 28.12
C LYS A 220 -10.65 -0.13 29.21
N ASN A 221 -10.22 -0.66 30.36
CA ASN A 221 -11.12 -0.95 31.51
C ASN A 221 -11.13 0.17 32.58
N GLY A 222 -10.35 1.24 32.41
CA GLY A 222 -10.26 2.36 33.35
C GLY A 222 -10.97 3.63 32.83
N GLN A 223 -11.40 4.50 33.74
CA GLN A 223 -12.01 5.79 33.39
C GLN A 223 -11.03 6.67 32.57
N ASN A 224 -11.60 7.49 31.69
CA ASN A 224 -10.83 8.53 31.01
C ASN A 224 -10.48 9.63 32.03
N PRO A 225 -9.24 10.16 32.01
CA PRO A 225 -8.93 11.33 32.82
C PRO A 225 -9.89 12.47 32.44
N VAL A 226 -10.39 13.17 33.45
CA VAL A 226 -11.28 14.32 33.27
C VAL A 226 -10.52 15.35 32.44
N LYS A 227 -11.06 15.75 31.29
CA LYS A 227 -10.52 16.87 30.52
C LYS A 227 -10.78 18.14 31.34
N LEU A 228 -9.72 18.72 31.93
CA LEU A 228 -9.76 20.09 32.43
C LEU A 228 -9.78 21.00 31.19
N HIS A 229 -10.84 21.78 31.05
CA HIS A 229 -11.00 22.79 30.01
C HIS A 229 -10.23 24.05 30.36
#